data_AF-A0AAP0EX04-F1
#
_entry.id   AF-A0AAP0EX04-F1
#
_cell.length_a   1.000
_cell.length_b   1.000
_cell.length_c   1.000
_cell.angle_alpha   90.00
_cell.angle_beta   90.00
_cell.angle_gamma   90.00
#
_symmetry.space_group_name_H-M   'P 1'
#
loop_
_entity.id
_entity.type
_entity.pdbx_description
1 polymer ?
#
loop_
_entity_poly.entity_id
_entity_poly.type
_entity_poly.pdbx_seq_one_letter_code
_entity_poly.pdbx_strand_id
1 'polypeptide(L)'
;MSLVFKSRYLKEGWKWEYVPQSQRDIYWLRWKVFFTWDLSMSFAIYDAWCRKASIRYTGNIYLIAKKRIAPIYLTEEVFEHYKRMRATR
;
A
#
# COMPACT_ATOMS: atom_id res chain seq x y z
N MET A 1 13.49 -13.31 -18.17
CA MET A 1 12.44 -13.41 -17.12
C MET A 1 11.89 -12.03 -16.85
N SER A 2 10.61 -11.78 -17.16
CA SER A 2 9.94 -10.54 -16.76
C SER A 2 9.55 -10.66 -15.28
N LEU A 3 9.90 -9.67 -14.48
CA LEU A 3 9.45 -9.54 -13.10
C LEU A 3 7.91 -9.47 -13.09
N VAL A 4 7.24 -10.53 -12.63
CA VAL A 4 5.77 -10.59 -12.51
C VAL A 4 5.25 -9.43 -11.64
N PHE A 5 6.05 -9.05 -10.64
CA PHE A 5 5.93 -7.78 -9.94
C PHE A 5 7.26 -7.04 -10.05
N LYS A 6 7.33 -5.97 -10.84
CA LYS A 6 8.36 -4.95 -10.61
C LYS A 6 7.98 -4.25 -9.32
N SER A 7 8.52 -4.74 -8.20
CA SER A 7 8.42 -4.03 -6.95
C SER A 7 9.20 -2.71 -7.10
N ARG A 8 8.54 -1.65 -7.58
CA ARG A 8 8.94 -0.27 -7.31
C ARG A 8 8.61 0.00 -5.84
N TYR A 9 9.20 -0.78 -4.94
CA TYR A 9 9.48 -0.23 -3.62
C TYR A 9 10.43 0.92 -3.93
N LEU A 10 9.90 2.14 -3.95
CA LEU A 10 10.74 3.32 -3.77
C LEU A 10 11.63 3.01 -2.58
N LYS A 11 12.91 3.36 -2.64
CA LYS A 11 13.84 3.09 -1.54
C LYS A 11 13.27 3.69 -0.23
N GLU A 12 12.47 4.75 -0.35
CA GLU A 12 11.67 5.35 0.72
C GLU A 12 10.17 4.94 0.79
N GLY A 13 9.65 4.05 -0.04
CA GLY A 13 8.22 3.65 -0.11
C GLY A 13 7.69 2.83 1.08
N TRP A 14 8.34 2.91 2.24
CA TRP A 14 7.95 2.28 3.50
C TRP A 14 6.92 3.12 4.25
N LYS A 15 6.87 4.43 3.99
CA LYS A 15 5.91 5.34 4.59
C LYS A 15 4.95 5.90 3.55
N TRP A 16 3.73 6.15 3.98
CA TRP A 16 2.66 6.72 3.16
C TRP A 16 2.96 8.09 2.57
N GLU A 17 3.77 8.90 3.27
CA GLU A 17 4.20 10.22 2.79
C GLU A 17 5.02 10.13 1.48
N TYR A 18 5.72 9.02 1.26
CA TYR A 18 6.53 8.76 0.06
C TYR A 18 5.77 8.03 -1.05
N VAL A 19 4.50 7.67 -0.83
CA VAL A 19 3.65 7.11 -1.89
C VAL A 19 3.28 8.24 -2.85
N PRO A 20 3.53 8.10 -4.17
CA PRO A 20 3.19 9.12 -5.14
C PRO A 20 1.72 9.52 -5.07
N GLN A 21 1.44 10.81 -5.23
CA GLN A 21 0.07 11.33 -5.13
C GLN A 21 -0.91 10.57 -6.05
N SER A 22 -0.51 10.29 -7.28
CA SER A 22 -1.32 9.52 -8.24
C SER A 22 -1.73 8.13 -7.74
N GLN A 23 -0.89 7.47 -6.93
CA GLN A 23 -1.23 6.20 -6.29
C GLN A 23 -2.14 6.39 -5.08
N ARG A 24 -1.89 7.43 -4.27
CA ARG A 24 -2.79 7.80 -3.16
C ARG A 24 -4.20 8.12 -3.66
N ASP A 25 -4.32 8.78 -4.81
CA ASP A 25 -5.60 9.10 -5.43
C ASP A 25 -6.35 7.85 -5.87
N ILE A 26 -5.66 6.82 -6.38
CA ILE A 26 -6.28 5.51 -6.68
C ILE A 26 -6.83 4.85 -5.41
N TYR A 27 -6.06 4.85 -4.32
CA TYR A 27 -6.53 4.31 -3.04
C TYR A 27 -7.74 5.08 -2.52
N TRP A 28 -7.72 6.40 -2.63
CA TRP A 28 -8.83 7.27 -2.24
C TRP A 28 -10.08 6.95 -3.05
N LEU A 29 -10.00 6.96 -4.39
CA LEU A 29 -11.11 6.66 -5.29
C LEU A 29 -11.76 5.32 -4.98
N ARG A 30 -10.96 4.27 -4.73
CA ARG A 30 -11.48 2.94 -4.35
C ARG A 30 -12.16 2.95 -2.99
N TRP A 31 -11.58 3.64 -2.01
CA TRP A 31 -12.16 3.75 -0.67
C TRP A 31 -13.50 4.48 -0.69
N LYS A 32 -13.61 5.56 -1.47
CA LYS A 32 -14.82 6.38 -1.60
C LYS A 32 -16.07 5.59 -2.00
N VAL A 33 -15.92 4.52 -2.80
CA VAL A 33 -17.05 3.72 -3.31
C VAL A 33 -17.90 3.10 -2.19
N PHE A 34 -17.32 2.93 -1.00
CA PHE A 34 -17.99 2.28 0.13
C PHE A 34 -18.71 3.23 1.09
N PHE A 35 -18.65 4.55 0.86
CA PHE A 35 -19.18 5.53 1.80
C PHE A 35 -19.92 6.65 1.06
N THR A 36 -20.88 7.25 1.75
CA THR A 36 -21.57 8.47 1.35
C THR A 36 -21.36 9.53 2.43
N TRP A 37 -21.25 10.80 2.02
CA TRP A 37 -21.08 11.93 2.93
C TRP A 37 -21.49 13.24 2.26
N ASP A 38 -21.69 14.28 3.06
CA ASP A 38 -21.90 15.65 2.57
C ASP A 38 -20.63 16.17 1.88
N LEU A 39 -20.76 16.59 0.61
CA LEU A 39 -19.64 17.10 -0.19
C LEU A 39 -18.90 18.27 0.48
N SER A 40 -19.57 19.07 1.31
CA SER A 40 -18.95 20.15 2.10
C SER A 40 -17.84 19.63 3.03
N MET A 41 -17.93 18.37 3.47
CA MET A 41 -16.98 17.70 4.36
C MET A 41 -15.85 16.98 3.62
N SER A 42 -15.82 17.00 2.28
CA SER A 42 -14.89 16.19 1.48
C SER A 42 -13.42 16.41 1.86
N PHE A 43 -13.05 17.65 2.17
CA PHE A 43 -11.69 17.97 2.60
C PHE A 43 -11.34 17.34 3.96
N ALA A 44 -12.24 17.47 4.95
CA ALA A 44 -12.05 16.90 6.28
C ALA A 44 -11.99 15.37 6.24
N ILE A 45 -12.82 14.74 5.40
CA ILE A 45 -12.83 13.28 5.23
C ILE A 45 -11.57 12.82 4.53
N TYR A 46 -11.09 13.54 3.51
CA TYR A 46 -9.83 13.21 2.85
C TYR A 46 -8.64 13.27 3.83
N ASP A 47 -8.56 14.30 4.68
CA ASP A 47 -7.50 14.41 5.68
C ASP A 47 -7.56 13.26 6.71
N ALA A 48 -8.75 12.98 7.24
CA ALA A 48 -8.96 11.86 8.17
C ALA A 48 -8.61 10.50 7.53
N TRP A 49 -8.96 10.32 6.27
CA TRP A 49 -8.62 9.13 5.49
C TRP A 49 -7.11 9.01 5.29
N CYS A 50 -6.41 10.09 4.90
CA CYS A 50 -4.95 10.09 4.73
C CYS A 50 -4.22 9.64 5.99
N ARG A 51 -4.66 10.12 7.17
CA ARG A 51 -4.10 9.72 8.47
C ARG A 51 -4.27 8.22 8.73
N LYS A 52 -5.48 7.68 8.50
CA LYS A 52 -5.75 6.23 8.65
C LYS A 52 -4.98 5.39 7.64
N ALA A 53 -4.94 5.82 6.39
CA ALA A 53 -4.20 5.16 5.31
C ALA A 53 -2.71 5.10 5.64
N SER A 54 -2.16 6.18 6.21
CA SER A 54 -0.74 6.24 6.61
C SER A 54 -0.34 5.15 7.60
N ILE A 55 -1.13 5.01 8.68
CA ILE A 55 -0.90 4.01 9.72
C ILE A 55 -1.00 2.59 9.14
N ARG A 56 -2.06 2.32 8.37
CA ARG A 56 -2.32 0.99 7.79
C ARG A 56 -1.29 0.60 6.75
N TYR A 57 -0.90 1.53 5.89
CA TYR A 57 0.12 1.32 4.87
C TYR A 57 1.46 0.96 5.54
N THR A 58 1.93 1.81 6.45
CA THR A 58 3.20 1.61 7.16
C THR A 58 3.22 0.27 7.91
N GLY A 59 2.12 -0.06 8.61
CA GLY A 59 1.98 -1.35 9.30
C GLY A 59 2.06 -2.55 8.35
N ASN A 60 1.33 -2.51 7.22
CA ASN A 60 1.36 -3.59 6.23
C ASN A 60 2.75 -3.75 5.61
N ILE A 61 3.39 -2.65 5.20
CA ILE A 61 4.73 -2.72 4.60
C ILE A 61 5.75 -3.23 5.63
N TYR A 62 5.65 -2.83 6.90
CA TYR A 62 6.47 -3.36 7.98
C TYR A 62 6.29 -4.88 8.14
N LEU A 63 5.05 -5.39 8.17
CA LEU A 63 4.78 -6.83 8.30
C LEU A 63 5.33 -7.63 7.11
N ILE A 64 5.15 -7.12 5.89
CA ILE A 64 5.68 -7.73 4.67
C ILE A 64 7.22 -7.75 4.71
N ALA A 65 7.83 -6.62 5.07
CA ALA A 65 9.28 -6.44 5.00
C ALA A 65 10.04 -7.15 6.13
N LYS A 66 9.51 -7.12 7.37
CA LYS A 66 10.19 -7.61 8.57
C LYS A 66 9.69 -8.97 9.02
N LYS A 67 8.37 -9.18 9.04
CA LYS A 67 7.78 -10.44 9.52
C LYS A 67 7.59 -11.48 8.43
N ARG A 68 7.86 -11.14 7.16
CA ARG A 68 7.62 -12.00 5.98
C ARG A 68 6.21 -12.60 6.02
N ILE A 69 5.22 -11.82 6.44
CA ILE A 69 3.83 -12.24 6.39
C ILE A 69 3.34 -11.97 4.97
N ALA A 70 2.77 -13.01 4.35
CA ALA A 70 2.10 -12.86 3.07
C ALA A 70 0.93 -11.88 3.25
N PRO A 71 0.85 -10.80 2.45
CA PRO A 71 -0.39 -10.05 2.35
C PRO A 71 -1.54 -11.00 2.05
N ILE A 72 -2.68 -10.80 2.70
CA ILE A 72 -3.86 -11.67 2.59
C ILE A 72 -4.34 -11.82 1.14
N TYR A 73 -3.98 -10.88 0.28
CA TYR A 73 -4.34 -10.82 -1.14
C TYR A 73 -3.24 -11.31 -2.10
N LEU A 74 -2.09 -11.79 -1.61
CA LEU A 74 -1.07 -12.45 -2.43
C LEU A 74 -1.22 -13.96 -2.30
N THR A 75 -1.19 -14.66 -3.44
CA THR A 75 -1.07 -16.12 -3.44
C THR A 75 0.28 -16.54 -2.86
N GLU A 76 0.34 -17.74 -2.29
CA GLU A 76 1.57 -18.29 -1.71
C GLU A 76 2.72 -18.30 -2.73
N GLU A 77 2.43 -18.68 -3.98
CA GLU A 77 3.38 -18.68 -5.09
C GLU A 77 4.02 -17.30 -5.33
N VAL A 78 3.20 -16.25 -5.41
CA VAL A 78 3.67 -14.87 -5.63
C VAL A 78 4.50 -14.39 -4.43
N PHE A 79 4.11 -14.80 -3.22
CA PHE A 79 4.83 -14.44 -2.01
C PHE A 79 6.18 -15.16 -1.88
N GLU A 80 6.26 -16.45 -2.22
CA GLU A 80 7.53 -17.19 -2.29
C GLU A 80 8.49 -16.59 -3.31
N HIS A 81 7.98 -16.21 -4.49
CA HIS A 81 8.78 -15.54 -5.50
C HIS A 81 9.38 -14.23 -4.98
N TYR A 82 8.58 -13.41 -4.27
CA TYR A 82 9.04 -12.18 -3.63
C TYR A 82 10.14 -12.44 -2.59
N LYS A 83 9.99 -13.47 -1.73
CA LYS A 83 11.01 -13.83 -0.72
C LYS A 83 12.35 -14.20 -1.35
N ARG A 84 12.33 -14.98 -2.44
CA ARG A 84 13.55 -15.40 -3.17
C ARG A 84 14.29 -14.19 -3.75
N MET A 85 13.56 -13.25 -4.36
CA MET A 85 14.13 -12.03 -4.95
C MET A 85 14.80 -11.08 -3.93
N ARG A 86 14.42 -11.15 -2.65
CA ARG A 86 15.04 -10.35 -1.58
C ARG A 86 16.22 -11.03 -0.90
N ALA A 87 16.35 -12.35 -1.00
CA ALA A 87 17.47 -13.09 -0.41
C ALA A 87 18.76 -12.99 -1.25
N THR A 88 18.65 -12.59 -2.51
CA THR A 88 19.76 -12.42 -3.47
C THR A 88 20.26 -10.97 -3.60
N ARG A 89 19.85 -10.08 -2.69
CA ARG A 89 20.33 -8.69 -2.56
C ARG A 89 20.98 -8.49 -1.21
#